data_AF-A0AAN8WZL5-F1
#
_entry.id   AF-A0AAN8WZL5-F1
#
_cell.length_a   1.000
_cell.length_b   1.000
_cell.length_c   1.000
_cell.angle_alpha   90.00
_cell.angle_beta   90.00
_cell.angle_gamma   90.00
#
_symmetry.space_group_name_H-M   'P 1'
#
loop_
_entity.id
_entity.type
_entity.pdbx_description
1 polymer ?
#
loop_
_entity_poly.entity_id
_entity_poly.type
_entity_poly.pdbx_seq_one_letter_code
_entity_poly.pdbx_strand_id
1 'polypeptide(L)'
;MKDQGLGVDVIINDIQSNPRCTHGPTILFERFQNDGTSKRYYACSACRDRKDCPFYHSADQKFTQAKAEVWQDVIKKATPTLTHAEVYKRAKVIKTLSPSERMYCCDCSQLIGSKQQGHHKTHALKTSVSDEQLKKPSTLLPPKESSRFEAQYLFAANSTDILMSMLEQLQARKVLCLGAPRIFETIVNSPAKKMSALLLDIDDRYGAFFSPEQFLCYNMFNHYFFGGEMAQNTYKKFLSGKEKMVVVSDPPFGGRMELLGHNLLTVQNEWRDANKLTKADQLSVLFIFPYFMEPQVLENLPKFTMLDYQVDYDNHPLYSSGMKGMINGSAVRVFVNDHPSLFPLPDEKGYRHCDICNRWVRTNNVHCEKCKGCMSKDGRTYKHCDECNKCVKPSWMHCSNCLKCQPQDHRCSEMAHGAKKIFACHICGEEGHKRMDCPKRKRSLAPSVSHLKKKKQKLEKKMEKESVGKENIKENSVSKKSMKNKSKKGKDMPAIGKPNAGKSPEAKTKTDTKTGITNVTKQSKKFSTKQKNANANAKNKMTPMEKTKKKNNKKKMKN
;
A
#
# COMPACT_ATOMS: atom_id res chain seq x y z
N MET A 1 -26.08 -2.16 -18.85
CA MET A 1 -25.19 -1.13 -19.42
C MET A 1 -24.00 -0.98 -18.49
N LYS A 2 -22.78 -1.30 -18.95
CA LYS A 2 -21.56 -1.09 -18.15
C LYS A 2 -21.21 0.39 -18.21
N ASP A 3 -21.40 1.08 -17.10
CA ASP A 3 -21.04 2.48 -16.88
C ASP A 3 -19.51 2.63 -17.05
N GLN A 4 -19.06 2.97 -18.26
CA GLN A 4 -17.67 3.30 -18.55
C GLN A 4 -17.41 4.72 -18.04
N GLY A 5 -17.12 4.85 -16.75
CA GLY A 5 -16.82 6.14 -16.11
C GLY A 5 -15.54 6.78 -16.69
N LEU A 6 -15.52 8.11 -16.74
CA LEU A 6 -14.45 8.92 -17.36
C LEU A 6 -13.15 9.00 -16.52
N GLY A 7 -13.02 8.23 -15.43
CA GLY A 7 -11.89 8.25 -14.49
C GLY A 7 -12.32 8.55 -13.05
N VAL A 8 -11.38 8.40 -12.11
CA VAL A 8 -11.61 8.62 -10.67
C VAL A 8 -10.48 9.48 -10.10
N ASP A 9 -10.82 10.65 -9.58
CA ASP A 9 -9.87 11.56 -8.93
C ASP A 9 -9.78 11.29 -7.42
N VAL A 10 -8.62 11.59 -6.84
CA VAL A 10 -8.37 11.52 -5.38
C VAL A 10 -8.42 12.92 -4.79
N ILE A 11 -9.20 13.11 -3.73
CA ILE A 11 -9.27 14.36 -2.98
C ILE A 11 -8.46 14.19 -1.68
N ILE A 12 -7.35 14.93 -1.59
CA ILE A 12 -6.32 14.75 -0.54
C ILE A 12 -6.53 15.71 0.66
N ASN A 13 -7.58 16.53 0.65
CA ASN A 13 -7.83 17.49 1.72
C ASN A 13 -8.28 16.80 3.01
N ASP A 14 -7.58 17.10 4.11
CA ASP A 14 -7.93 16.70 5.48
C ASP A 14 -8.27 15.21 5.63
N ILE A 15 -7.41 14.34 5.07
CA ILE A 15 -7.59 12.87 5.12
C ILE A 15 -7.83 12.37 6.54
N GLN A 16 -7.16 12.96 7.54
CA GLN A 16 -7.25 12.52 8.93
C GLN A 16 -8.64 12.71 9.55
N SER A 17 -9.45 13.65 9.03
CA SER A 17 -10.84 13.88 9.46
C SER A 17 -11.85 12.90 8.84
N ASN A 18 -11.44 12.15 7.80
CA ASN A 18 -12.37 11.28 7.07
C ASN A 18 -12.88 10.12 7.95
N PRO A 19 -14.05 9.56 7.61
CA PRO A 19 -14.52 8.31 8.19
C PRO A 19 -13.45 7.22 8.16
N ARG A 20 -13.40 6.36 9.17
CA ARG A 20 -12.35 5.36 9.32
C ARG A 20 -12.83 3.97 8.93
N CYS A 21 -11.95 3.20 8.29
CA CYS A 21 -12.08 1.75 8.16
C CYS A 21 -11.02 1.06 9.04
N THR A 22 -10.90 -0.26 8.93
CA THR A 22 -9.90 -1.06 9.66
C THR A 22 -8.45 -0.71 9.30
N HIS A 23 -8.22 0.10 8.27
CA HIS A 23 -6.89 0.51 7.79
C HIS A 23 -6.60 2.01 8.00
N GLY A 24 -7.35 2.65 8.91
CA GLY A 24 -7.23 4.07 9.21
C GLY A 24 -8.24 4.94 8.45
N PRO A 25 -8.00 6.26 8.34
CA PRO A 25 -8.87 7.17 7.62
C PRO A 25 -9.03 6.79 6.14
N THR A 26 -10.26 6.87 5.66
CA THR A 26 -10.61 6.59 4.28
C THR A 26 -10.22 7.75 3.36
N ILE A 27 -10.25 7.51 2.06
CA ILE A 27 -9.95 8.51 1.03
C ILE A 27 -11.23 8.92 0.34
N LEU A 28 -11.38 10.23 0.12
CA LEU A 28 -12.47 10.78 -0.67
C LEU A 28 -12.10 10.69 -2.16
N PHE A 29 -12.92 9.98 -2.92
CA PHE A 29 -12.80 9.84 -4.36
C PHE A 29 -13.91 10.60 -5.08
N GLU A 30 -13.63 11.13 -6.26
CA GLU A 30 -14.63 11.73 -7.16
C GLU A 30 -14.63 10.95 -8.49
N ARG A 31 -15.74 10.29 -8.80
CA ARG A 31 -15.91 9.53 -10.05
C ARG A 31 -16.77 10.31 -11.02
N PHE A 32 -16.27 10.51 -12.23
CA PHE A 32 -16.97 11.24 -13.28
C PHE A 32 -17.79 10.31 -14.17
N GLN A 33 -18.99 10.76 -14.50
CA GLN A 33 -19.94 10.06 -15.37
C GLN A 33 -19.95 10.72 -16.77
N ASN A 34 -20.43 9.97 -17.77
CA ASN A 34 -20.41 10.42 -19.17
C ASN A 34 -21.34 11.63 -19.44
N ASP A 35 -22.31 11.86 -18.56
CA ASP A 35 -23.23 13.01 -18.59
C ASP A 35 -22.62 14.30 -18.02
N GLY A 36 -21.33 14.28 -17.64
CA GLY A 36 -20.64 15.42 -17.05
C GLY A 36 -20.86 15.58 -15.54
N THR A 37 -21.67 14.72 -14.91
CA THR A 37 -21.83 14.70 -13.45
C THR A 37 -20.68 13.96 -12.77
N SER A 38 -20.57 14.13 -11.45
CA SER A 38 -19.58 13.43 -10.64
C SER A 38 -20.18 12.96 -9.32
N LYS A 39 -19.80 11.76 -8.87
CA LYS A 39 -20.19 11.20 -7.57
C LYS A 39 -18.99 11.12 -6.65
N ARG A 40 -19.13 11.68 -5.45
CA ARG A 40 -18.10 11.62 -4.42
C ARG A 40 -18.40 10.52 -3.41
N TYR A 41 -17.36 9.80 -3.00
CA TYR A 41 -17.48 8.71 -2.03
C TYR A 41 -16.18 8.46 -1.26
N TYR A 42 -16.33 8.03 -0.03
CA TYR A 42 -15.25 7.55 0.83
C TYR A 42 -15.04 6.05 0.62
N ALA A 43 -13.78 5.63 0.46
CA ALA A 43 -13.41 4.22 0.38
C ALA A 43 -12.03 3.95 1.03
N CYS A 44 -11.72 2.68 1.25
CA CYS A 44 -10.46 2.25 1.85
C CYS A 44 -9.24 2.82 1.10
N SER A 45 -8.22 3.23 1.85
CA SER A 45 -6.94 3.74 1.32
C SER A 45 -6.00 2.61 0.86
N ALA A 46 -5.98 1.49 1.58
CA ALA A 46 -5.05 0.39 1.36
C ALA A 46 -5.62 -0.76 0.52
N CYS A 47 -6.93 -0.99 0.54
CA CYS A 47 -7.58 -2.07 -0.21
C CYS A 47 -8.24 -1.54 -1.48
N ARG A 48 -7.89 -2.12 -2.62
CA ARG A 48 -8.49 -1.77 -3.92
C ARG A 48 -9.85 -2.43 -4.15
N ASP A 49 -10.03 -3.64 -3.63
CA ASP A 49 -11.28 -4.40 -3.76
C ASP A 49 -12.13 -4.24 -2.49
N ARG A 50 -13.44 -4.04 -2.69
CA ARG A 50 -14.41 -3.96 -1.59
C ARG A 50 -14.60 -5.30 -0.88
N LYS A 51 -14.11 -6.40 -1.47
CA LYS A 51 -14.06 -7.70 -0.81
C LYS A 51 -13.06 -7.76 0.34
N ASP A 52 -11.94 -7.04 0.21
CA ASP A 52 -10.88 -7.02 1.22
C ASP A 52 -11.18 -5.99 2.32
N CYS A 53 -11.77 -4.85 1.95
CA CYS A 53 -12.35 -3.90 2.90
C CYS A 53 -13.66 -3.33 2.35
N PRO A 54 -14.83 -3.63 2.96
CA PRO A 54 -16.13 -3.27 2.39
C PRO A 54 -16.50 -1.79 2.59
N PHE A 55 -15.65 -0.99 3.21
CA PHE A 55 -15.93 0.41 3.51
C PHE A 55 -16.30 1.19 2.24
N TYR A 56 -17.51 1.73 2.24
CA TYR A 56 -18.00 2.64 1.22
C TYR A 56 -19.03 3.58 1.83
N HIS A 57 -18.89 4.88 1.61
CA HIS A 57 -19.90 5.86 2.02
C HIS A 57 -19.98 7.00 1.00
N SER A 58 -21.18 7.31 0.52
CA SER A 58 -21.38 8.45 -0.40
C SER A 58 -21.16 9.77 0.34
N ALA A 59 -20.42 10.70 -0.26
CA ALA A 59 -20.12 11.98 0.37
C ALA A 59 -21.35 12.91 0.46
N ASP A 60 -22.37 12.68 -0.38
CA ASP A 60 -23.62 13.43 -0.35
C ASP A 60 -24.54 13.01 0.81
N GLN A 61 -24.23 11.88 1.45
CA GLN A 61 -24.97 11.37 2.60
C GLN A 61 -24.28 11.77 3.90
N LYS A 62 -25.06 12.22 4.90
CA LYS A 62 -24.53 12.43 6.25
C LYS A 62 -23.98 11.12 6.82
N PHE A 63 -22.74 11.14 7.29
CA PHE A 63 -22.19 10.05 8.08
C PHE A 63 -22.81 10.13 9.49
N THR A 64 -23.80 9.27 9.76
CA THR A 64 -24.57 9.30 11.00
C THR A 64 -23.79 8.69 12.16
N GLN A 65 -24.15 9.07 13.40
CA GLN A 65 -23.57 8.52 14.61
C GLN A 65 -23.70 6.99 14.67
N ALA A 66 -24.86 6.44 14.32
CA ALA A 66 -25.08 4.99 14.25
C ALA A 66 -24.12 4.29 13.27
N LYS A 67 -23.83 4.89 12.11
CA LYS A 67 -22.84 4.34 11.17
C LYS A 67 -21.41 4.41 11.75
N ALA A 68 -21.10 5.48 12.48
CA ALA A 68 -19.81 5.63 13.14
C ALA A 68 -19.61 4.54 14.20
N GLU A 69 -20.63 4.26 15.02
CA GLU A 69 -20.61 3.21 16.05
C GLU A 69 -20.42 1.81 15.44
N VAL A 70 -21.13 1.49 14.35
CA VAL A 70 -20.94 0.22 13.62
C VAL A 70 -19.50 0.05 13.16
N TRP A 71 -18.89 1.11 12.59
CA TRP A 71 -17.50 1.03 12.14
C TRP A 71 -16.50 1.02 13.29
N GLN A 72 -16.79 1.68 14.41
CA GLN A 72 -15.98 1.57 15.63
C GLN A 72 -15.94 0.13 16.13
N ASP A 73 -17.08 -0.59 16.13
CA ASP A 73 -17.12 -2.00 16.50
C ASP A 73 -16.35 -2.90 15.53
N VAL A 74 -16.46 -2.64 14.22
CA VAL A 74 -15.68 -3.37 13.20
C VAL A 74 -14.18 -3.15 13.39
N ILE A 75 -13.76 -1.89 13.62
CA ILE A 75 -12.36 -1.54 13.88
C ILE A 75 -11.88 -2.21 15.17
N LYS A 76 -12.66 -2.17 16.25
CA LYS A 76 -12.33 -2.80 17.53
C LYS A 76 -12.14 -4.31 17.40
N LYS A 77 -13.00 -4.98 16.62
CA LYS A 77 -12.89 -6.42 16.34
C LYS A 77 -11.68 -6.78 15.46
N ALA A 78 -11.31 -5.90 14.53
CA ALA A 78 -10.14 -6.09 13.67
C ALA A 78 -8.82 -5.72 14.37
N THR A 79 -8.88 -4.92 15.44
CA THR A 79 -7.70 -4.50 16.20
C THR A 79 -7.12 -5.71 16.94
N PRO A 80 -5.80 -5.99 16.81
CA PRO A 80 -5.17 -7.07 17.55
C PRO A 80 -5.37 -6.92 19.06
N THR A 81 -5.62 -8.04 19.74
CA THR A 81 -5.81 -8.07 21.20
C THR A 81 -4.56 -7.73 21.98
N LEU A 82 -3.39 -7.96 21.37
CA LEU A 82 -2.08 -7.65 21.94
C LEU A 82 -1.52 -6.40 21.27
N THR A 83 -0.95 -5.53 22.09
CA THR A 83 -0.14 -4.41 21.62
C THR A 83 1.16 -4.92 21.00
N HIS A 84 1.80 -4.11 20.14
CA HIS A 84 3.11 -4.45 19.57
C HIS A 84 4.16 -4.75 20.65
N ALA A 85 4.21 -3.96 21.73
CA ALA A 85 5.12 -4.20 22.84
C ALA A 85 4.91 -5.59 23.50
N GLU A 86 3.66 -6.03 23.65
CA GLU A 86 3.33 -7.35 24.19
C GLU A 86 3.68 -8.48 23.22
N VAL A 87 3.38 -8.31 21.93
CA VAL A 87 3.77 -9.25 20.86
C VAL A 87 5.29 -9.44 20.86
N TYR A 88 6.04 -8.34 20.86
CA TYR A 88 7.50 -8.37 20.87
C TYR A 88 8.04 -9.01 22.16
N LYS A 89 7.47 -8.68 23.33
CA LYS A 89 7.87 -9.27 24.63
C LYS A 89 7.66 -10.78 24.65
N ARG A 90 6.53 -11.27 24.14
CA ARG A 90 6.25 -12.71 24.03
C ARG A 90 7.24 -13.39 23.07
N ALA A 91 7.45 -12.80 21.89
CA ALA A 91 8.38 -13.31 20.91
C ALA A 91 9.82 -13.36 21.44
N LYS A 92 10.25 -12.39 22.26
CA LYS A 92 11.58 -12.37 22.87
C LYS A 92 11.88 -13.63 23.68
N VAL A 93 10.89 -14.17 24.40
CA VAL A 93 11.02 -15.44 25.14
C VAL A 93 11.20 -16.62 24.20
N ILE A 94 10.50 -16.64 23.05
CA ILE A 94 10.65 -17.70 22.06
C ILE A 94 12.02 -17.61 21.36
N LYS A 95 12.51 -16.40 21.08
CA LYS A 95 13.81 -16.16 20.46
C LYS A 95 14.99 -16.64 21.31
N THR A 96 14.84 -16.83 22.62
CA THR A 96 15.92 -17.37 23.48
C THR A 96 15.98 -18.90 23.52
N LEU A 97 14.96 -19.59 23.00
CA LEU A 97 14.94 -21.05 22.93
C LEU A 97 15.97 -21.55 21.91
N SER A 98 16.28 -22.85 21.90
CA SER A 98 17.10 -23.44 20.83
C SER A 98 16.33 -23.48 19.49
N PRO A 99 17.00 -23.48 18.32
CA PRO A 99 16.31 -23.51 17.04
C PRO A 99 15.25 -24.62 16.92
N SER A 100 15.56 -25.84 17.38
CA SER A 100 14.65 -27.00 17.34
C SER A 100 13.37 -26.82 18.17
N GLU A 101 13.39 -25.92 19.17
CA GLU A 101 12.24 -25.61 20.01
C GLU A 101 11.40 -24.44 19.49
N ARG A 102 11.88 -23.74 18.45
CA ARG A 102 11.18 -22.60 17.85
C ARG A 102 10.39 -23.02 16.64
N MET A 103 9.18 -22.49 16.54
CA MET A 103 8.32 -22.69 15.38
C MET A 103 7.65 -21.37 14.99
N TYR A 104 7.27 -21.26 13.73
CA TYR A 104 6.39 -20.22 13.25
C TYR A 104 5.10 -20.84 12.73
N CYS A 105 3.97 -20.43 13.29
CA CYS A 105 2.66 -20.86 12.82
C CYS A 105 2.17 -19.91 11.73
N CYS A 106 2.00 -20.42 10.51
CA CYS A 106 1.55 -19.64 9.36
C CYS A 106 0.09 -19.19 9.50
N ASP A 107 -0.76 -20.04 10.08
CA ASP A 107 -2.20 -19.76 10.20
C ASP A 107 -2.47 -18.70 11.27
N CYS A 108 -1.77 -18.79 12.41
CA CYS A 108 -1.86 -17.78 13.47
C CYS A 108 -0.96 -16.56 13.24
N SER A 109 -0.04 -16.64 12.27
CA SER A 109 1.00 -15.65 12.00
C SER A 109 1.84 -15.28 13.24
N GLN A 110 2.29 -16.28 13.99
CA GLN A 110 2.95 -16.09 15.30
C GLN A 110 4.16 -17.02 15.48
N LEU A 111 5.19 -16.48 16.16
CA LEU A 111 6.27 -17.29 16.72
C LEU A 111 5.77 -18.02 17.97
N ILE A 112 6.00 -19.33 18.02
CA ILE A 112 5.60 -20.20 19.13
C ILE A 112 6.76 -21.09 19.56
N GLY A 113 6.73 -21.52 20.82
CA GLY A 113 7.65 -22.53 21.35
C GLY A 113 7.07 -23.94 21.29
N SER A 114 7.92 -24.96 21.42
CA SER A 114 7.54 -26.38 21.46
C SER A 114 6.41 -26.70 22.46
N LYS A 115 6.43 -26.07 23.64
CA LYS A 115 5.38 -26.23 24.67
C LYS A 115 3.99 -25.77 24.20
N GLN A 116 3.91 -24.86 23.23
CA GLN A 116 2.65 -24.33 22.69
C GLN A 116 2.13 -25.15 21.51
N GLN A 117 2.94 -26.07 20.95
CA GLN A 117 2.59 -26.87 19.77
C GLN A 117 1.26 -27.62 19.91
N GLY A 118 0.89 -28.02 21.14
CA GLY A 118 -0.38 -28.68 21.43
C GLY A 118 -1.62 -27.92 20.95
N HIS A 119 -1.58 -26.57 20.93
CA HIS A 119 -2.67 -25.71 20.44
C HIS A 119 -2.64 -25.48 18.93
N HIS A 120 -1.58 -25.92 18.24
CA HIS A 120 -1.35 -25.69 16.81
C HIS A 120 -1.22 -26.99 16.01
N LYS A 121 -1.76 -28.11 16.52
CA LYS A 121 -1.61 -29.44 15.91
C LYS A 121 -2.09 -29.54 14.47
N THR A 122 -3.14 -28.80 14.12
CA THR A 122 -3.75 -28.78 12.78
C THR A 122 -3.25 -27.63 11.92
N HIS A 123 -2.35 -26.80 12.44
CA HIS A 123 -1.89 -25.61 11.73
C HIS A 123 -0.66 -25.88 10.87
N ALA A 124 -0.47 -25.06 9.84
CA ALA A 124 0.76 -25.04 9.06
C ALA A 124 1.91 -24.44 9.90
N LEU A 125 2.91 -25.27 10.24
CA LEU A 125 4.06 -24.89 11.05
C LEU A 125 5.36 -24.93 10.24
N LYS A 126 6.18 -23.89 10.39
CA LYS A 126 7.61 -23.92 10.05
C LYS A 126 8.39 -24.23 11.33
N THR A 127 9.00 -25.40 11.40
CA THR A 127 9.76 -25.87 12.57
C THR A 127 11.25 -25.52 12.44
N SER A 128 11.98 -25.64 13.55
CA SER A 128 13.43 -25.43 13.59
C SER A 128 13.85 -24.03 13.12
N VAL A 129 13.15 -22.98 13.58
CA VAL A 129 13.40 -21.61 13.13
C VAL A 129 14.79 -21.13 13.58
N SER A 130 15.67 -20.84 12.62
CA SER A 130 17.06 -20.45 12.90
C SER A 130 17.21 -19.01 13.39
N ASP A 131 18.37 -18.68 13.96
CA ASP A 131 18.70 -17.30 14.35
C ASP A 131 18.73 -16.35 13.14
N GLU A 132 19.20 -16.83 11.98
CA GLU A 132 19.20 -16.08 10.72
C GLU A 132 17.79 -15.74 10.28
N GLN A 133 16.84 -16.68 10.40
CA GLN A 133 15.43 -16.44 10.05
C GLN A 133 14.75 -15.44 10.99
N LEU A 134 15.13 -15.43 12.28
CA LEU A 134 14.65 -14.43 13.24
C LEU A 134 15.20 -13.03 12.94
N LYS A 135 16.43 -12.95 12.43
CA LYS A 135 17.08 -11.71 12.00
C LYS A 135 16.55 -11.22 10.64
N LYS A 136 16.18 -12.14 9.75
CA LYS A 136 15.68 -11.87 8.40
C LYS A 136 14.27 -12.45 8.22
N PRO A 137 13.25 -11.91 8.90
CA PRO A 137 11.88 -12.40 8.83
C PRO A 137 11.31 -12.45 7.41
N SER A 138 11.81 -11.65 6.45
CA SER A 138 11.43 -11.76 5.04
C SER A 138 11.72 -13.15 4.41
N THR A 139 12.59 -13.95 5.03
CA THR A 139 12.88 -15.34 4.61
C THR A 139 12.00 -16.38 5.31
N LEU A 140 11.36 -15.98 6.42
CA LEU A 140 10.51 -16.85 7.25
C LEU A 140 9.02 -16.61 6.98
N LEU A 141 8.60 -15.36 6.85
CA LEU A 141 7.21 -14.98 6.65
C LEU A 141 6.77 -15.36 5.23
N PRO A 142 5.64 -16.07 5.05
CA PRO A 142 5.10 -16.26 3.72
C PRO A 142 4.70 -14.89 3.13
N PRO A 143 5.11 -14.57 1.89
CA PRO A 143 4.81 -13.27 1.30
C PRO A 143 3.31 -13.13 1.06
N LYS A 144 2.75 -11.97 1.40
CA LYS A 144 1.35 -11.61 1.09
C LYS A 144 1.28 -11.03 -0.32
N GLU A 145 1.32 -11.90 -1.33
CA GLU A 145 1.48 -11.53 -2.75
C GLU A 145 0.19 -11.02 -3.41
N SER A 146 -0.92 -10.88 -2.67
CA SER A 146 -2.15 -10.35 -3.23
C SER A 146 -1.93 -8.92 -3.72
N SER A 147 -1.90 -8.73 -5.04
CA SER A 147 -1.77 -7.42 -5.71
C SER A 147 -2.88 -6.42 -5.38
N ARG A 148 -3.87 -6.82 -4.56
CA ARG A 148 -5.05 -6.03 -4.19
C ARG A 148 -4.93 -5.33 -2.84
N PHE A 149 -4.01 -5.79 -1.99
CA PHE A 149 -3.83 -5.25 -0.64
C PHE A 149 -2.34 -5.06 -0.30
N GLU A 150 -1.62 -6.10 0.13
CA GLU A 150 -0.23 -5.94 0.57
C GLU A 150 0.78 -5.94 -0.57
N ALA A 151 0.52 -6.71 -1.65
CA ALA A 151 1.42 -6.84 -2.81
C ALA A 151 2.91 -6.97 -2.42
N GLN A 152 3.21 -7.80 -1.42
CA GLN A 152 4.53 -7.87 -0.81
C GLN A 152 5.51 -8.57 -1.76
N TYR A 153 6.33 -7.76 -2.43
CA TYR A 153 7.43 -8.22 -3.24
C TYR A 153 8.74 -7.96 -2.50
N LEU A 154 9.61 -8.96 -2.49
CA LEU A 154 10.86 -8.92 -1.76
C LEU A 154 12.04 -8.80 -2.72
N PHE A 155 12.84 -7.73 -2.58
CA PHE A 155 14.02 -7.47 -3.41
C PHE A 155 14.95 -8.67 -3.51
N ALA A 156 15.38 -9.03 -4.70
CA ALA A 156 16.45 -10.02 -4.86
C ALA A 156 17.73 -9.57 -4.14
N ALA A 157 18.60 -10.53 -3.77
CA ALA A 157 19.85 -10.23 -3.06
C ALA A 157 20.70 -9.19 -3.81
N ASN A 158 20.88 -9.38 -5.12
CA ASN A 158 21.60 -8.44 -5.97
C ASN A 158 21.03 -7.01 -5.95
N SER A 159 19.70 -6.86 -5.94
CA SER A 159 19.08 -5.53 -5.88
C SER A 159 19.13 -4.92 -4.49
N THR A 160 19.10 -5.75 -3.45
CA THR A 160 19.36 -5.32 -2.07
C THR A 160 20.77 -4.73 -1.97
N ASP A 161 21.80 -5.40 -2.51
CA ASP A 161 23.18 -4.94 -2.45
C ASP A 161 23.37 -3.60 -3.19
N ILE A 162 22.77 -3.45 -4.37
CA ILE A 162 22.84 -2.19 -5.14
C ILE A 162 22.14 -1.05 -4.39
N LEU A 163 20.95 -1.28 -3.83
CA LEU A 163 20.26 -0.26 -3.03
C LEU A 163 21.05 0.12 -1.78
N MET A 164 21.72 -0.84 -1.13
CA MET A 164 22.63 -0.56 -0.02
C MET A 164 23.82 0.30 -0.45
N SER A 165 24.43 0.01 -1.60
CA SER A 165 25.49 0.85 -2.16
C SER A 165 25.00 2.27 -2.44
N MET A 166 23.80 2.44 -3.00
CA MET A 166 23.20 3.78 -3.21
C MET A 166 23.02 4.56 -1.90
N LEU A 167 22.65 3.89 -0.80
CA LEU A 167 22.58 4.50 0.53
C LEU A 167 23.96 4.94 1.05
N GLU A 168 25.01 4.15 0.78
CA GLU A 168 26.39 4.52 1.11
C GLU A 168 26.87 5.73 0.29
N GLN A 169 26.55 5.81 -1.00
CA GLN A 169 26.87 6.96 -1.86
C GLN A 169 26.17 8.24 -1.39
N LEU A 170 24.94 8.12 -0.91
CA LEU A 170 24.20 9.22 -0.27
C LEU A 170 24.71 9.55 1.14
N GLN A 171 25.72 8.84 1.63
CA GLN A 171 26.30 8.98 2.97
C GLN A 171 25.24 8.84 4.07
N ALA A 172 24.27 7.97 3.86
CA ALA A 172 23.17 7.76 4.78
C ALA A 172 23.69 7.29 6.15
N ARG A 173 23.12 7.84 7.23
CA ARG A 173 23.31 7.41 8.62
C ARG A 173 22.00 6.97 9.26
N LYS A 174 20.87 7.50 8.76
CA LYS A 174 19.53 7.10 9.16
C LYS A 174 18.72 6.74 7.93
N VAL A 175 18.05 5.61 7.95
CA VAL A 175 17.24 5.13 6.83
C VAL A 175 15.80 4.87 7.27
N LEU A 176 14.85 5.62 6.70
CA LEU A 176 13.43 5.33 6.89
C LEU A 176 12.95 4.41 5.77
N CYS A 177 12.65 3.17 6.14
CA CYS A 177 12.19 2.15 5.19
C CYS A 177 10.65 2.14 5.17
N LEU A 178 10.05 2.58 4.06
CA LEU A 178 8.61 2.53 3.81
C LEU A 178 8.29 1.31 2.94
N GLY A 179 7.76 0.25 3.56
CA GLY A 179 7.45 -1.00 2.85
C GLY A 179 8.68 -1.75 2.30
N ALA A 180 9.88 -1.49 2.84
CA ALA A 180 11.14 -2.05 2.34
C ALA A 180 11.84 -2.95 3.38
N PRO A 181 11.23 -4.09 3.77
CA PRO A 181 11.72 -4.90 4.89
C PRO A 181 13.12 -5.49 4.65
N ARG A 182 13.50 -5.86 3.41
CA ARG A 182 14.83 -6.42 3.13
C ARG A 182 15.97 -5.40 3.26
N ILE A 183 15.71 -4.14 2.93
CA ILE A 183 16.67 -3.05 3.16
C ILE A 183 16.84 -2.83 4.65
N PHE A 184 15.73 -2.75 5.38
CA PHE A 184 15.75 -2.63 6.83
C PHE A 184 16.52 -3.79 7.50
N GLU A 185 16.20 -5.03 7.14
CA GLU A 185 16.87 -6.24 7.65
C GLU A 185 18.37 -6.22 7.38
N THR A 186 18.80 -5.80 6.19
CA THR A 186 20.22 -5.70 5.84
C THR A 186 20.94 -4.66 6.71
N ILE A 187 20.32 -3.52 6.96
CA ILE A 187 20.89 -2.45 7.80
C ILE A 187 21.04 -2.92 9.26
N VAL A 188 19.96 -3.41 9.88
CA VAL A 188 19.97 -3.72 11.32
C VAL A 188 20.83 -4.94 11.67
N ASN A 189 21.05 -5.84 10.70
CA ASN A 189 21.93 -6.99 10.87
C ASN A 189 23.37 -6.74 10.41
N SER A 190 23.69 -5.54 9.90
CA SER A 190 25.04 -5.20 9.49
C SER A 190 26.00 -5.17 10.70
N PRO A 191 27.09 -5.95 10.69
CA PRO A 191 28.07 -5.94 11.79
C PRO A 191 28.72 -4.57 11.99
N ALA A 192 28.90 -3.83 10.90
CA ALA A 192 29.56 -2.51 10.93
C ALA A 192 28.68 -1.42 11.56
N LYS A 193 27.37 -1.64 11.71
CA LYS A 193 26.40 -0.71 12.32
C LYS A 193 26.55 0.75 11.84
N LYS A 194 26.88 0.94 10.56
CA LYS A 194 27.13 2.27 9.96
C LYS A 194 25.87 3.15 9.87
N MET A 195 24.70 2.51 9.82
CA MET A 195 23.39 3.12 9.63
C MET A 195 22.41 2.60 10.69
N SER A 196 21.50 3.47 11.13
CA SER A 196 20.28 3.09 11.85
C SER A 196 19.09 3.09 10.90
N ALA A 197 18.06 2.30 11.20
CA ALA A 197 16.86 2.23 10.38
C ALA A 197 15.57 2.10 11.20
N LEU A 198 14.47 2.58 10.63
CA LEU A 198 13.11 2.41 11.11
C LEU A 198 12.25 1.85 9.97
N LEU A 199 11.55 0.74 10.21
CA LEU A 199 10.63 0.14 9.26
C LEU A 199 9.20 0.62 9.52
N LEU A 200 8.59 1.23 8.51
CA LEU A 200 7.15 1.50 8.44
C LEU A 200 6.54 0.55 7.42
N ASP A 201 5.73 -0.40 7.87
CA ASP A 201 5.07 -1.39 7.00
C ASP A 201 3.65 -1.64 7.50
N ILE A 202 2.73 -2.02 6.59
CA ILE A 202 1.37 -2.39 6.96
C ILE A 202 1.30 -3.83 7.50
N ASP A 203 2.31 -4.65 7.21
CA ASP A 203 2.38 -6.04 7.66
C ASP A 203 2.82 -6.13 9.14
N ASP A 204 1.83 -6.18 10.02
CA ASP A 204 1.98 -6.24 11.47
C ASP A 204 2.80 -7.43 12.00
N ARG A 205 2.94 -8.49 11.20
CA ARG A 205 3.73 -9.70 11.52
C ARG A 205 5.18 -9.38 11.87
N TYR A 206 5.75 -8.32 11.30
CA TYR A 206 7.11 -7.87 11.63
C TYR A 206 7.27 -7.43 13.09
N GLY A 207 6.17 -7.09 13.78
CA GLY A 207 6.18 -6.70 15.20
C GLY A 207 6.61 -7.79 16.17
N ALA A 208 6.54 -9.07 15.77
CA ALA A 208 7.13 -10.16 16.56
C ALA A 208 8.66 -10.19 16.46
N PHE A 209 9.23 -9.64 15.39
CA PHE A 209 10.66 -9.73 15.08
C PHE A 209 11.42 -8.50 15.53
N PHE A 210 10.80 -7.32 15.43
CA PHE A 210 11.43 -6.03 15.71
C PHE A 210 10.73 -5.27 16.83
N SER A 211 11.51 -4.51 17.60
CA SER A 211 11.02 -3.73 18.74
C SER A 211 10.13 -2.56 18.31
N PRO A 212 9.31 -1.98 19.22
CA PRO A 212 8.57 -0.74 18.97
C PRO A 212 9.41 0.46 18.53
N GLU A 213 10.72 0.44 18.79
CA GLU A 213 11.68 1.46 18.36
C GLU A 213 12.20 1.22 16.92
N GLN A 214 11.98 0.03 16.37
CA GLN A 214 12.53 -0.44 15.09
C GLN A 214 11.47 -0.66 14.01
N PHE A 215 10.23 -0.96 14.39
CA PHE A 215 9.13 -1.24 13.48
C PHE A 215 7.86 -0.53 13.95
N LEU A 216 7.13 0.09 13.02
CA LEU A 216 5.82 0.66 13.26
C LEU A 216 4.83 0.14 12.21
N CYS A 217 3.72 -0.42 12.66
CA CYS A 217 2.61 -0.76 11.77
C CYS A 217 1.99 0.55 11.22
N TYR A 218 2.06 0.72 9.90
CA TYR A 218 1.83 1.99 9.20
C TYR A 218 1.17 1.79 7.84
N ASN A 219 0.19 2.63 7.51
CA ASN A 219 -0.43 2.66 6.19
C ASN A 219 0.09 3.86 5.37
N MET A 220 0.85 3.53 4.33
CA MET A 220 1.49 4.52 3.45
C MET A 220 0.55 5.32 2.55
N PHE A 221 -0.71 4.91 2.39
CA PHE A 221 -1.68 5.62 1.54
C PHE A 221 -2.43 6.73 2.25
N ASN A 222 -2.46 6.73 3.58
CA ASN A 222 -3.13 7.76 4.39
C ASN A 222 -2.28 8.26 5.56
N HIS A 223 -0.99 7.91 5.61
CA HIS A 223 -0.05 8.29 6.66
C HIS A 223 -0.57 7.95 8.07
N TYR A 224 -1.16 6.76 8.23
CA TYR A 224 -1.78 6.33 9.48
C TYR A 224 -0.89 5.37 10.27
N PHE A 225 -0.71 5.65 11.56
CA PHE A 225 0.04 4.82 12.50
C PHE A 225 -0.92 4.02 13.38
N PHE A 226 -0.89 2.69 13.26
CA PHE A 226 -1.81 1.82 14.01
C PHE A 226 -1.49 1.77 15.51
N GLY A 227 -0.23 1.99 15.89
CA GLY A 227 0.19 2.12 17.29
C GLY A 227 -0.15 3.45 17.95
N GLY A 228 -0.93 4.31 17.29
CA GLY A 228 -1.40 5.59 17.83
C GLY A 228 -0.25 6.55 18.20
N GLU A 229 -0.44 7.30 19.28
CA GLU A 229 0.48 8.35 19.72
C GLU A 229 1.90 7.82 20.02
N MET A 230 2.03 6.64 20.63
CA MET A 230 3.34 6.04 20.91
C MET A 230 4.14 5.80 19.62
N ALA A 231 3.49 5.23 18.60
CA ALA A 231 4.13 5.01 17.30
C ALA A 231 4.51 6.33 16.61
N GLN A 232 3.61 7.33 16.67
CA GLN A 232 3.89 8.66 16.13
C GLN A 232 5.08 9.34 16.84
N ASN A 233 5.22 9.17 18.15
CA ASN A 233 6.34 9.71 18.91
C ASN A 233 7.66 9.03 18.55
N THR A 234 7.67 7.70 18.40
CA THR A 234 8.85 6.98 17.89
C THR A 234 9.24 7.49 16.50
N TYR A 235 8.27 7.63 15.60
CA TYR A 235 8.48 8.17 14.27
C TYR A 235 9.09 9.58 14.28
N LYS A 236 8.49 10.51 15.02
CA LYS A 236 9.00 11.89 15.16
C LYS A 236 10.40 11.95 15.76
N LYS A 237 10.68 11.11 16.77
CA LYS A 237 12.02 10.96 17.34
C LYS A 237 13.02 10.44 16.29
N PHE A 238 12.62 9.50 15.45
CA PHE A 238 13.45 9.02 14.35
C PHE A 238 13.66 10.07 13.26
N LEU A 239 12.72 10.99 13.00
CA LEU A 239 12.98 12.09 12.05
C LEU A 239 14.00 13.11 12.57
N SER A 240 14.04 13.32 13.89
CA SER A 240 14.87 14.32 14.53
C SER A 240 16.36 13.92 14.56
N GLY A 241 17.27 14.87 14.41
CA GLY A 241 18.72 14.69 14.51
C GLY A 241 19.50 15.25 13.33
N LYS A 242 20.80 15.51 13.54
CA LYS A 242 21.69 16.10 12.53
C LYS A 242 22.24 15.10 11.51
N GLU A 243 21.99 13.81 11.72
CA GLU A 243 22.49 12.75 10.86
C GLU A 243 21.81 12.77 9.48
N LYS A 244 22.56 12.48 8.41
CA LYS A 244 22.03 12.40 7.05
C LYS A 244 20.99 11.27 6.97
N MET A 245 19.74 11.66 6.77
CA MET A 245 18.61 10.75 6.63
C MET A 245 18.28 10.53 5.15
N VAL A 246 17.97 9.28 4.80
CA VAL A 246 17.47 8.88 3.47
C VAL A 246 16.20 8.06 3.63
N VAL A 247 15.23 8.27 2.74
CA VAL A 247 14.02 7.44 2.67
C VAL A 247 14.19 6.39 1.59
N VAL A 248 13.86 5.14 1.90
CA VAL A 248 13.70 4.08 0.90
C VAL A 248 12.24 3.65 0.91
N SER A 249 11.58 3.74 -0.25
CA SER A 249 10.16 3.45 -0.36
C SER A 249 9.89 2.45 -1.47
N ASP A 250 9.28 1.33 -1.12
CA ASP A 250 8.84 0.26 -2.02
C ASP A 250 7.34 0.01 -1.85
N PRO A 251 6.48 0.89 -2.39
CA PRO A 251 5.04 0.78 -2.23
C PRO A 251 4.46 -0.30 -3.15
N PRO A 252 3.24 -0.80 -2.85
CA PRO A 252 2.48 -1.59 -3.81
C PRO A 252 2.38 -0.86 -5.16
N PHE A 253 2.72 -1.53 -6.28
CA PHE A 253 2.65 -0.92 -7.62
C PHE A 253 1.25 -0.49 -8.04
N GLY A 254 0.25 -1.05 -7.36
CA GLY A 254 -1.13 -0.62 -7.46
C GLY A 254 -1.48 0.67 -6.70
N GLY A 255 -0.53 1.29 -6.02
CA GLY A 255 -0.78 2.49 -5.27
C GLY A 255 -1.34 3.63 -6.12
N ARG A 256 -2.17 4.48 -5.52
CA ARG A 256 -2.51 5.79 -6.11
C ARG A 256 -1.32 6.72 -5.94
N MET A 257 -0.72 7.14 -7.04
CA MET A 257 0.50 7.93 -7.02
C MET A 257 0.27 9.32 -6.41
N GLU A 258 -0.97 9.81 -6.47
CA GLU A 258 -1.38 11.06 -5.81
C GLU A 258 -1.23 10.97 -4.29
N LEU A 259 -1.62 9.84 -3.68
CA LEU A 259 -1.50 9.61 -2.24
C LEU A 259 -0.05 9.37 -1.81
N LEU A 260 0.66 8.52 -2.57
CA LEU A 260 2.05 8.20 -2.28
C LEU A 260 2.95 9.45 -2.37
N GLY A 261 2.78 10.26 -3.43
CA GLY A 261 3.50 11.50 -3.60
C GLY A 261 3.21 12.50 -2.48
N HIS A 262 1.93 12.69 -2.14
CA HIS A 262 1.54 13.54 -1.02
C HIS A 262 2.20 13.09 0.30
N ASN A 263 2.14 11.80 0.63
CA ASN A 263 2.66 11.31 1.91
C ASN A 263 4.20 11.31 1.97
N LEU A 264 4.91 11.14 0.85
CA LEU A 264 6.36 11.35 0.80
C LEU A 264 6.72 12.83 1.04
N LEU A 265 5.93 13.77 0.51
CA LEU A 265 6.10 15.19 0.79
C LEU A 265 5.76 15.53 2.25
N THR A 266 4.77 14.88 2.85
CA THR A 266 4.49 14.98 4.29
C THR A 266 5.70 14.55 5.11
N VAL A 267 6.27 13.38 4.85
CA VAL A 267 7.49 12.88 5.53
C VAL A 267 8.64 13.89 5.41
N GLN A 268 8.85 14.47 4.22
CA GLN A 268 9.87 15.50 4.03
C GLN A 268 9.60 16.76 4.86
N ASN A 269 8.36 17.23 4.92
CA ASN A 269 7.99 18.42 5.69
C ASN A 269 8.14 18.16 7.19
N GLU A 270 7.70 17.01 7.69
CA GLU A 270 7.87 16.63 9.10
C GLU A 270 9.34 16.47 9.47
N TRP A 271 10.18 15.95 8.57
CA TRP A 271 11.63 15.90 8.75
C TRP A 271 12.25 17.30 8.82
N ARG A 272 11.79 18.24 7.98
CA ARG A 272 12.25 19.64 8.05
C ARG A 272 11.84 20.29 9.36
N ASP A 273 10.59 20.14 9.76
CA ASP A 273 10.05 20.72 10.99
C ASP A 273 10.79 20.18 12.22
N ALA A 274 11.01 18.85 12.28
CA ALA A 274 11.75 18.20 13.36
C ALA A 274 13.20 18.71 13.51
N ASN A 275 13.79 19.20 12.42
CA ASN A 275 15.19 19.62 12.36
C ASN A 275 15.37 21.13 12.15
N LYS A 276 14.29 21.92 12.17
CA LYS A 276 14.29 23.37 11.94
C LYS A 276 14.94 23.75 10.61
N LEU A 277 14.70 22.95 9.58
CA LEU A 277 15.24 23.14 8.23
C LEU A 277 14.32 24.02 7.39
N THR A 278 14.87 24.54 6.29
CA THR A 278 14.16 25.41 5.37
C THR A 278 13.50 24.60 4.25
N LYS A 279 12.71 25.28 3.40
CA LYS A 279 12.14 24.67 2.19
C LYS A 279 13.19 24.32 1.13
N ALA A 280 14.41 24.89 1.23
CA ALA A 280 15.51 24.58 0.34
C ALA A 280 16.14 23.21 0.66
N ASP A 281 16.11 22.78 1.92
CA ASP A 281 16.65 21.51 2.35
C ASP A 281 15.83 20.34 1.81
N GLN A 282 16.48 19.38 1.16
CA GLN A 282 15.82 18.27 0.49
C GLN A 282 16.15 16.95 1.18
N LEU A 283 15.11 16.16 1.48
CA LEU A 283 15.27 14.81 1.98
C LEU A 283 15.58 13.89 0.80
N SER A 284 16.71 13.20 0.82
CA SER A 284 17.08 12.24 -0.22
C SER A 284 16.12 11.04 -0.19
N VAL A 285 15.61 10.63 -1.34
CA VAL A 285 14.64 9.52 -1.47
C VAL A 285 15.06 8.55 -2.57
N LEU A 286 15.10 7.26 -2.24
CA LEU A 286 15.09 6.15 -3.19
C LEU A 286 13.65 5.63 -3.28
N PHE A 287 12.95 5.98 -4.35
CA PHE A 287 11.56 5.60 -4.58
C PHE A 287 11.50 4.49 -5.64
N ILE A 288 11.16 3.28 -5.25
CA ILE A 288 11.17 2.11 -6.13
C ILE A 288 9.77 1.95 -6.75
N PHE A 289 9.68 2.06 -8.07
CA PHE A 289 8.38 2.01 -8.76
C PHE A 289 8.51 1.57 -10.24
N PRO A 290 7.43 1.12 -10.90
CA PRO A 290 7.50 0.69 -12.29
C PRO A 290 7.77 1.85 -13.27
N TYR A 291 8.64 1.65 -14.26
CA TYR A 291 9.04 2.70 -15.22
C TYR A 291 7.87 3.26 -16.03
N PHE A 292 6.84 2.46 -16.29
CA PHE A 292 5.68 2.89 -17.08
C PHE A 292 4.77 3.86 -16.30
N MET A 293 5.00 4.00 -14.99
CA MET A 293 4.33 4.97 -14.12
C MET A 293 5.11 6.29 -13.98
N GLU A 294 6.24 6.45 -14.67
CA GLU A 294 7.05 7.67 -14.62
C GLU A 294 6.24 8.95 -14.85
N PRO A 295 5.29 9.05 -15.82
CA PRO A 295 4.48 10.25 -15.96
C PRO A 295 3.71 10.62 -14.69
N GLN A 296 3.13 9.63 -14.00
CA GLN A 296 2.42 9.84 -12.74
C GLN A 296 3.37 10.16 -11.59
N VAL A 297 4.59 9.59 -11.59
CA VAL A 297 5.61 9.94 -10.60
C VAL A 297 6.01 11.40 -10.77
N LEU A 298 6.40 11.83 -11.97
CA LEU A 298 6.85 13.20 -12.24
C LEU A 298 5.73 14.23 -12.03
N GLU A 299 4.49 13.86 -12.28
CA GLU A 299 3.36 14.75 -11.99
C GLU A 299 3.21 15.04 -10.48
N ASN A 300 3.42 14.04 -9.62
CA ASN A 300 3.25 14.18 -8.18
C ASN A 300 4.56 14.53 -7.45
N LEU A 301 5.70 14.22 -8.06
CA LEU A 301 7.05 14.36 -7.54
C LEU A 301 7.99 14.90 -8.65
N PRO A 302 7.81 16.17 -9.07
CA PRO A 302 8.46 16.72 -10.27
C PRO A 302 9.97 16.83 -10.20
N LYS A 303 10.57 16.75 -9.01
CA LYS A 303 12.02 16.78 -8.81
C LYS A 303 12.69 15.41 -8.98
N PHE A 304 11.91 14.35 -9.17
CA PHE A 304 12.45 13.00 -9.27
C PHE A 304 12.95 12.72 -10.69
N THR A 305 13.97 11.88 -10.79
CA THR A 305 14.50 11.35 -12.04
C THR A 305 14.61 9.83 -11.91
N MET A 306 14.24 9.12 -12.98
CA MET A 306 14.34 7.66 -13.02
C MET A 306 15.76 7.21 -13.39
N LEU A 307 16.39 6.40 -12.53
CA LEU A 307 17.64 5.69 -12.82
C LEU A 307 17.38 4.51 -13.75
N ASP A 308 18.40 4.07 -14.49
CA ASP A 308 18.23 2.95 -15.45
C ASP A 308 18.37 1.56 -14.80
N TYR A 309 18.72 1.52 -13.51
CA TYR A 309 18.87 0.28 -12.76
C TYR A 309 17.57 -0.52 -12.69
N GLN A 310 17.61 -1.76 -13.16
CA GLN A 310 16.50 -2.69 -13.12
C GLN A 310 16.45 -3.40 -11.76
N VAL A 311 15.41 -3.11 -10.97
CA VAL A 311 15.23 -3.70 -9.64
C VAL A 311 14.54 -5.05 -9.78
N ASP A 312 15.20 -6.12 -9.32
CA ASP A 312 14.67 -7.48 -9.35
C ASP A 312 14.08 -7.89 -7.99
N TYR A 313 13.08 -8.76 -8.04
CA TYR A 313 12.40 -9.33 -6.87
C TYR A 313 12.43 -10.86 -6.94
N ASP A 314 12.58 -11.53 -5.79
CA ASP A 314 12.60 -13.00 -5.74
C ASP A 314 11.26 -13.62 -6.11
N ASN A 315 10.17 -12.95 -5.74
CA ASN A 315 8.82 -13.51 -5.75
C ASN A 315 7.85 -12.79 -6.70
N HIS A 316 8.36 -11.94 -7.61
CA HIS A 316 7.49 -11.32 -8.64
C HIS A 316 7.48 -12.16 -9.93
N PRO A 317 6.31 -12.65 -10.41
CA PRO A 317 6.22 -13.49 -11.60
C PRO A 317 6.70 -12.83 -12.90
N LEU A 318 6.65 -11.50 -12.98
CA LEU A 318 7.06 -10.72 -14.17
C LEU A 318 8.35 -9.91 -13.96
N TYR A 319 8.82 -9.75 -12.71
CA TYR A 319 9.91 -8.82 -12.34
C TYR A 319 11.01 -9.55 -11.56
N SER A 320 11.26 -10.79 -11.96
CA SER A 320 12.36 -11.63 -11.51
C SER A 320 13.31 -11.89 -12.66
N SER A 321 14.59 -12.09 -12.37
CA SER A 321 15.59 -12.60 -13.31
C SER A 321 15.53 -14.13 -13.34
N GLY A 322 15.21 -14.72 -14.50
CA GLY A 322 15.13 -16.19 -14.68
C GLY A 322 14.32 -16.65 -15.90
N MET A 323 14.15 -17.96 -16.09
CA MET A 323 13.40 -18.56 -17.23
C MET A 323 11.94 -18.10 -17.35
N LYS A 324 11.34 -17.59 -16.27
CA LYS A 324 9.98 -17.00 -16.23
C LYS A 324 10.00 -15.46 -16.17
N GLY A 325 11.19 -14.86 -16.07
CA GLY A 325 11.38 -13.43 -16.02
C GLY A 325 11.07 -12.74 -17.35
N MET A 326 10.87 -11.43 -17.33
CA MET A 326 10.73 -10.66 -18.57
C MET A 326 12.02 -10.76 -19.39
N ILE A 327 11.87 -11.04 -20.69
CA ILE A 327 12.98 -11.16 -21.67
C ILE A 327 13.92 -9.94 -21.63
N ASN A 328 13.40 -8.77 -21.25
CA ASN A 328 14.15 -7.51 -21.23
C ASN A 328 14.43 -6.96 -19.81
N GLY A 329 14.32 -7.82 -18.79
CA GLY A 329 14.51 -7.48 -17.38
C GLY A 329 13.27 -6.90 -16.71
N SER A 330 13.37 -6.66 -15.40
CA SER A 330 12.29 -6.11 -14.57
C SER A 330 11.75 -4.78 -15.11
N ALA A 331 10.47 -4.49 -14.87
CA ALA A 331 9.87 -3.19 -15.17
C ALA A 331 10.04 -2.16 -14.05
N VAL A 332 10.67 -2.55 -12.93
CA VAL A 332 10.81 -1.71 -11.75
C VAL A 332 12.15 -0.97 -11.79
N ARG A 333 12.13 0.32 -11.46
CA ARG A 333 13.28 1.23 -11.44
C ARG A 333 13.35 1.95 -10.11
N VAL A 334 14.48 2.62 -9.88
CA VAL A 334 14.65 3.55 -8.76
C VAL A 334 14.45 4.97 -9.29
N PHE A 335 13.53 5.71 -8.70
CA PHE A 335 13.38 7.14 -8.87
C PHE A 335 14.07 7.85 -7.72
N VAL A 336 14.87 8.85 -8.03
CA VAL A 336 15.66 9.60 -7.06
C VAL A 336 15.45 11.09 -7.24
N ASN A 337 15.57 11.87 -6.17
CA ASN A 337 15.53 13.33 -6.24
C ASN A 337 16.92 13.99 -6.13
N ASP A 338 17.96 13.19 -5.95
CA ASP A 338 19.37 13.58 -6.07
C ASP A 338 19.88 13.43 -7.51
N HIS A 339 21.04 14.02 -7.82
CA HIS A 339 21.61 13.96 -9.16
C HIS A 339 21.95 12.52 -9.58
N PRO A 340 21.54 12.04 -10.78
CA PRO A 340 21.75 10.64 -11.20
C PRO A 340 23.20 10.17 -11.25
N SER A 341 24.17 11.08 -11.43
CA SER A 341 25.61 10.75 -11.44
C SER A 341 26.12 10.22 -10.10
N LEU A 342 25.42 10.48 -8.99
CA LEU A 342 25.79 9.98 -7.66
C LEU A 342 25.59 8.47 -7.50
N PHE A 343 24.95 7.82 -8.47
CA PHE A 343 24.57 6.42 -8.39
C PHE A 343 25.31 5.60 -9.46
N PRO A 344 26.59 5.25 -9.23
CA PRO A 344 27.31 4.33 -10.08
C PRO A 344 26.63 2.97 -10.12
N LEU A 345 26.57 2.38 -11.32
CA LEU A 345 26.01 1.05 -11.55
C LEU A 345 27.10 0.12 -12.08
N PRO A 346 27.09 -1.16 -11.72
CA PRO A 346 28.17 -2.09 -12.06
C PRO A 346 28.24 -2.39 -13.56
N ASP A 347 29.40 -2.13 -14.17
CA ASP A 347 29.68 -2.42 -15.58
C ASP A 347 29.55 -3.92 -15.88
N GLU A 348 30.01 -4.76 -14.95
CA GLU A 348 29.94 -6.22 -15.04
C GLU A 348 28.50 -6.77 -15.08
N LYS A 349 27.49 -5.94 -14.71
CA LYS A 349 26.06 -6.27 -14.83
C LYS A 349 25.39 -5.60 -16.03
N GLY A 350 26.16 -5.13 -17.01
CA GLY A 350 25.64 -4.57 -18.27
C GLY A 350 25.16 -3.13 -18.17
N TYR A 351 25.80 -2.34 -17.31
CA TYR A 351 25.64 -0.89 -17.26
C TYR A 351 26.89 -0.21 -17.83
N ARG A 352 26.78 1.09 -18.10
CA ARG A 352 27.88 1.97 -18.51
C ARG A 352 27.56 3.40 -18.11
N HIS A 353 28.60 4.22 -17.94
CA HIS A 353 28.40 5.66 -17.84
C HIS A 353 28.06 6.27 -19.21
N CYS A 354 27.18 7.27 -19.22
CA CYS A 354 26.94 8.13 -20.38
C CYS A 354 27.35 9.55 -20.03
N ASP A 355 28.48 9.99 -20.59
CA ASP A 355 29.09 11.29 -20.27
C ASP A 355 28.17 12.46 -20.65
N ILE A 356 27.50 12.38 -21.80
CA ILE A 356 26.59 13.43 -22.30
C ILE A 356 25.42 13.64 -21.33
N CYS A 357 24.84 12.54 -20.82
CA CYS A 357 23.72 12.60 -19.87
C CYS A 357 24.17 12.73 -18.41
N ASN A 358 25.48 12.60 -18.15
CA ASN A 358 26.08 12.49 -16.81
C ASN A 358 25.33 11.52 -15.88
N ARG A 359 25.12 10.29 -16.35
CA ARG A 359 24.41 9.24 -15.60
C ARG A 359 24.76 7.83 -16.08
N TRP A 360 24.51 6.86 -15.21
CA TRP A 360 24.64 5.44 -15.53
C TRP A 360 23.39 4.92 -16.25
N VAL A 361 23.63 4.16 -17.32
CA VAL A 361 22.60 3.61 -18.21
C VAL A 361 22.94 2.17 -18.57
N ARG A 362 21.95 1.39 -18.97
CA ARG A 362 22.17 0.04 -19.50
C ARG A 362 22.97 0.14 -20.81
N THR A 363 23.81 -0.85 -21.12
CA THR A 363 24.64 -0.82 -22.33
C THR A 363 23.82 -0.61 -23.61
N ASN A 364 22.63 -1.23 -23.69
CA ASN A 364 21.71 -1.11 -24.85
C ASN A 364 20.88 0.19 -24.87
N ASN A 365 20.95 1.02 -23.83
CA ASN A 365 20.30 2.32 -23.81
C ASN A 365 21.24 3.35 -24.48
N VAL A 366 21.15 3.42 -25.80
CA VAL A 366 21.99 4.31 -26.62
C VAL A 366 21.48 5.75 -26.53
N HIS A 367 22.41 6.70 -26.40
CA HIS A 367 22.08 8.13 -26.38
C HIS A 367 21.48 8.53 -27.73
N CYS A 368 20.34 9.22 -27.70
CA CYS A 368 19.75 9.78 -28.92
C CYS A 368 20.16 11.24 -29.08
N GLU A 369 20.95 11.54 -30.10
CA GLU A 369 21.40 12.91 -30.39
C GLU A 369 20.26 13.89 -30.68
N LYS A 370 19.15 13.41 -31.25
CA LYS A 370 17.98 14.26 -31.55
C LYS A 370 17.14 14.57 -30.32
N CYS A 371 16.98 13.60 -29.41
CA CYS A 371 16.25 13.78 -28.15
C CYS A 371 17.14 14.28 -27.00
N LYS A 372 18.46 14.36 -27.20
CA LYS A 372 19.46 14.73 -26.20
C LYS A 372 19.34 13.91 -24.90
N GLY A 373 19.19 12.60 -25.04
CA GLY A 373 19.27 11.70 -23.89
C GLY A 373 19.13 10.21 -24.19
N CYS A 374 19.34 9.39 -23.17
CA CYS A 374 19.19 7.93 -23.20
C CYS A 374 17.73 7.54 -22.91
N MET A 375 16.95 7.32 -23.98
CA MET A 375 15.49 7.27 -23.91
C MET A 375 14.89 5.87 -23.68
N SER A 376 15.69 4.82 -23.76
CA SER A 376 15.16 3.46 -23.53
C SER A 376 14.78 3.26 -22.07
N LYS A 377 13.62 2.63 -21.86
CA LYS A 377 13.10 2.32 -20.51
C LYS A 377 12.91 0.83 -20.28
N ASP A 378 12.87 0.04 -21.35
CA ASP A 378 12.52 -1.39 -21.29
C ASP A 378 13.65 -2.33 -21.71
N GLY A 379 14.89 -1.84 -21.71
CA GLY A 379 16.10 -2.62 -21.97
C GLY A 379 16.44 -2.85 -23.44
N ARG A 380 15.58 -2.45 -24.38
CA ARG A 380 15.81 -2.52 -25.84
C ARG A 380 16.38 -1.22 -26.38
N THR A 381 17.14 -1.26 -27.46
CA THR A 381 17.57 -0.04 -28.15
C THR A 381 16.37 0.63 -28.82
N TYR A 382 16.03 1.85 -28.40
CA TYR A 382 14.96 2.63 -29.00
C TYR A 382 15.42 3.23 -30.32
N LYS A 383 14.48 3.46 -31.23
CA LYS A 383 14.72 4.22 -32.46
C LYS A 383 14.05 5.58 -32.38
N HIS A 384 14.67 6.60 -32.96
CA HIS A 384 14.07 7.92 -33.08
C HIS A 384 13.04 7.93 -34.21
N CYS A 385 11.89 8.58 -34.00
CA CYS A 385 10.94 8.89 -35.06
C CYS A 385 10.90 10.40 -35.26
N ASP A 386 11.36 10.85 -36.43
CA ASP A 386 11.47 12.27 -36.78
C ASP A 386 10.10 12.94 -36.86
N GLU A 387 9.11 12.28 -37.44
CA GLU A 387 7.74 12.80 -37.53
C GLU A 387 7.08 13.03 -36.16
N CYS A 388 7.46 12.24 -35.14
CA CYS A 388 6.96 12.41 -33.78
C CYS A 388 7.93 13.14 -32.85
N ASN A 389 9.14 13.49 -33.32
CA ASN A 389 10.23 14.05 -32.53
C ASN A 389 10.46 13.31 -31.20
N LYS A 390 10.41 11.97 -31.22
CA LYS A 390 10.57 11.15 -30.00
C LYS A 390 11.17 9.78 -30.27
N CYS A 391 11.89 9.25 -29.29
CA CYS A 391 12.32 7.87 -29.29
C CYS A 391 11.16 6.92 -28.94
N VAL A 392 11.05 5.82 -29.68
CA VAL A 392 10.05 4.79 -29.48
C VAL A 392 10.67 3.40 -29.49
N LYS A 393 9.91 2.43 -28.97
CA LYS A 393 10.27 1.02 -28.99
C LYS A 393 10.56 0.57 -30.44
N PRO A 394 11.52 -0.35 -30.67
CA PRO A 394 11.88 -0.78 -32.01
C PRO A 394 10.71 -1.41 -32.79
N SER A 395 9.79 -2.05 -32.06
CA SER A 395 8.56 -2.68 -32.60
C SER A 395 7.43 -1.69 -32.91
N TRP A 396 7.66 -0.38 -32.80
CA TRP A 396 6.69 0.67 -33.13
C TRP A 396 7.04 1.30 -34.48
N MET A 397 6.05 1.84 -35.19
CA MET A 397 6.23 2.59 -36.43
C MET A 397 5.36 3.84 -36.43
N HIS A 398 5.77 4.89 -37.15
CA HIS A 398 4.89 6.02 -37.40
C HIS A 398 3.74 5.57 -38.30
N CYS A 399 2.51 5.85 -37.89
CA CYS A 399 1.33 5.59 -38.69
C CYS A 399 0.79 6.92 -39.21
N SER A 400 0.83 7.12 -40.52
CA SER A 400 0.36 8.36 -41.17
C SER A 400 -1.14 8.59 -40.98
N ASN A 401 -1.94 7.53 -40.82
CA ASN A 401 -3.37 7.66 -40.54
C ASN A 401 -3.65 8.11 -39.11
N CYS A 402 -2.85 7.62 -38.15
CA CYS A 402 -3.01 7.97 -36.73
C CYS A 402 -2.20 9.22 -36.32
N LEU A 403 -1.29 9.68 -37.18
CA LEU A 403 -0.34 10.78 -36.95
C LEU A 403 0.48 10.62 -35.66
N LYS A 404 0.79 9.37 -35.31
CA LYS A 404 1.59 9.03 -34.13
C LYS A 404 2.23 7.66 -34.27
N CYS A 405 3.33 7.43 -33.55
CA CYS A 405 3.89 6.10 -33.43
C CYS A 405 2.92 5.13 -32.74
N GLN A 406 2.79 3.93 -33.30
CA GLN A 406 1.96 2.83 -32.79
C GLN A 406 2.72 1.50 -32.89
N PRO A 407 2.31 0.45 -32.15
CA PRO A 407 2.76 -0.92 -32.41
C PRO A 407 2.55 -1.31 -33.88
N GLN A 408 3.47 -2.09 -34.46
CA GLN A 408 3.37 -2.50 -35.88
C GLN A 408 2.04 -3.20 -36.24
N ASP A 409 1.44 -3.91 -35.30
CA ASP A 409 0.18 -4.67 -35.44
C ASP A 409 -1.07 -3.89 -35.00
N HIS A 410 -0.96 -2.58 -34.76
CA HIS A 410 -2.11 -1.77 -34.38
C HIS A 410 -3.17 -1.70 -35.49
N ARG A 411 -4.42 -1.54 -35.07
CA ARG A 411 -5.53 -1.23 -35.98
C ARG A 411 -5.85 0.25 -35.85
N CYS A 412 -5.79 0.97 -36.97
CA CYS A 412 -6.32 2.33 -37.04
C CYS A 412 -7.81 2.26 -36.74
N SER A 413 -8.27 2.93 -35.68
CA SER A 413 -9.71 3.16 -35.49
C SER A 413 -10.11 4.40 -36.28
N GLU A 414 -11.31 4.39 -36.88
CA GLU A 414 -11.88 5.51 -37.66
C GLU A 414 -12.01 6.83 -36.87
N MET A 415 -11.77 6.82 -35.55
CA MET A 415 -11.67 8.03 -34.72
C MET A 415 -10.34 8.80 -34.88
N ALA A 416 -9.46 8.40 -35.80
CA ALA A 416 -8.21 9.10 -36.08
C ALA A 416 -8.41 10.48 -36.77
N HIS A 417 -9.59 10.74 -37.36
CA HIS A 417 -9.92 12.02 -38.00
C HIS A 417 -10.54 13.09 -37.09
N GLY A 418 -10.47 12.90 -35.77
CA GLY A 418 -11.05 13.83 -34.82
C GLY A 418 -10.75 13.39 -33.40
N ALA A 419 -9.47 13.20 -33.08
CA ALA A 419 -9.05 12.89 -31.74
C ALA A 419 -9.62 13.96 -30.79
N LYS A 420 -10.63 13.60 -29.99
CA LYS A 420 -10.84 14.25 -28.70
C LYS A 420 -9.47 14.20 -28.03
N LYS A 421 -8.80 15.35 -28.00
CA LYS A 421 -7.46 15.54 -27.45
C LYS A 421 -7.43 14.83 -26.11
N ILE A 422 -6.70 13.73 -26.02
CA ILE A 422 -6.65 12.86 -24.82
C ILE A 422 -6.10 13.63 -23.60
N PHE A 423 -5.48 14.79 -23.85
CA PHE A 423 -4.96 15.73 -22.86
C PHE A 423 -5.80 16.99 -22.66
N ALA A 424 -6.98 17.07 -23.28
CA ALA A 424 -7.94 18.13 -23.02
C ALA A 424 -8.76 17.81 -21.77
N CYS A 425 -8.86 18.79 -20.88
CA CYS A 425 -9.72 18.74 -19.72
C CYS A 425 -11.18 18.52 -20.15
N HIS A 426 -11.81 17.45 -19.67
CA HIS A 426 -13.19 17.13 -20.09
C HIS A 426 -14.24 18.12 -19.60
N ILE A 427 -13.88 19.04 -18.69
CA ILE A 427 -14.79 20.09 -18.21
C ILE A 427 -14.81 21.27 -19.18
N CYS A 428 -13.65 21.66 -19.74
CA CYS A 428 -13.54 22.89 -20.53
C CYS A 428 -13.04 22.71 -21.96
N GLY A 429 -12.54 21.52 -22.32
CA GLY A 429 -11.93 21.21 -23.61
C GLY A 429 -10.48 21.68 -23.78
N GLU A 430 -9.92 22.43 -22.81
CA GLU A 430 -8.56 22.99 -22.90
C GLU A 430 -7.49 22.00 -22.43
N GLU A 431 -6.30 22.09 -23.01
CA GLU A 431 -5.14 21.30 -22.62
C GLU A 431 -4.40 21.88 -21.39
N GLY A 432 -3.47 21.12 -20.82
CA GLY A 432 -2.55 21.62 -19.79
C GLY A 432 -3.04 21.51 -18.33
N HIS A 433 -4.22 20.94 -18.08
CA HIS A 433 -4.70 20.71 -16.70
C HIS A 433 -5.64 19.51 -16.57
N LYS A 434 -5.67 18.90 -15.37
CA LYS A 434 -6.65 17.86 -15.02
C LYS A 434 -8.00 18.46 -14.67
N ARG A 435 -9.05 17.63 -14.67
CA ARG A 435 -10.42 18.07 -14.30
C ARG A 435 -10.46 18.80 -12.95
N MET A 436 -9.73 18.30 -11.95
CA MET A 436 -9.68 18.93 -10.62
C MET A 436 -9.21 20.39 -10.66
N ASP A 437 -8.24 20.68 -11.54
CA ASP A 437 -7.57 21.99 -11.66
C ASP A 437 -8.22 22.88 -12.73
N CYS A 438 -9.38 22.47 -13.26
CA CYS A 438 -10.03 23.20 -14.32
C CYS A 438 -10.61 24.54 -13.85
N PRO A 439 -10.26 25.66 -14.50
CA PRO A 439 -10.80 26.98 -14.14
C PRO A 439 -12.32 27.07 -14.36
N LYS A 440 -12.87 26.30 -15.30
CA LYS A 440 -14.32 26.20 -15.55
C LYS A 440 -15.03 25.18 -14.64
N ARG A 441 -14.32 24.50 -13.73
CA ARG A 441 -14.93 23.56 -12.78
C ARG A 441 -15.81 24.35 -11.80
N LYS A 442 -17.12 24.14 -11.88
CA LYS A 442 -18.07 24.59 -10.85
C LYS A 442 -17.67 23.89 -9.54
N ARG A 443 -16.96 24.61 -8.66
CA ARG A 443 -16.74 24.14 -7.29
C ARG A 443 -18.13 23.98 -6.67
N SER A 444 -18.58 22.74 -6.47
CA SER A 444 -19.72 22.49 -5.59
C SER A 444 -19.33 23.10 -4.25
N LEU A 445 -20.00 24.20 -3.91
CA LEU A 445 -19.80 24.89 -2.64
C LEU A 445 -19.93 23.85 -1.54
N ALA A 446 -18.81 23.51 -0.90
CA ALA A 446 -18.90 23.05 0.47
C ALA A 446 -19.74 24.10 1.22
N PRO A 447 -20.67 23.71 2.10
CA PRO A 447 -21.40 24.69 2.90
C PRO A 447 -20.36 25.56 3.58
N SER A 448 -20.34 26.84 3.20
CA SER A 448 -19.33 27.78 3.64
C SER A 448 -19.30 27.82 5.16
N VAL A 449 -18.11 27.94 5.73
CA VAL A 449 -17.87 28.10 7.18
C VAL A 449 -18.71 29.27 7.76
N SER A 450 -19.16 30.21 6.92
CA SER A 450 -20.06 31.30 7.31
C SER A 450 -21.51 30.84 7.61
N HIS A 451 -22.01 29.77 7.00
CA HIS A 451 -23.32 29.19 7.34
C HIS A 451 -23.31 28.42 8.67
N LEU A 452 -22.17 27.80 9.02
CA LEU A 452 -21.99 27.16 10.34
C LEU A 452 -21.89 28.20 11.47
N LYS A 453 -21.22 29.34 11.23
CA LYS A 453 -21.19 30.46 12.20
C LYS A 453 -22.56 31.11 12.42
N LYS A 454 -23.36 31.31 11.35
CA LYS A 454 -24.74 31.83 11.50
C LYS A 454 -25.67 30.85 12.23
N LYS A 455 -25.48 29.53 12.05
CA LYS A 455 -26.27 28.51 12.76
C LYS A 455 -25.86 28.36 14.22
N LYS A 456 -24.56 28.51 14.54
CA LYS A 456 -24.03 28.54 15.91
C LYS A 456 -24.50 29.80 16.67
N GLN A 457 -24.43 30.98 16.07
CA GLN A 457 -24.96 32.22 16.66
C GLN A 457 -26.49 32.22 16.85
N LYS A 458 -27.25 31.53 15.99
CA LYS A 458 -28.71 31.36 16.18
C LYS A 458 -29.06 30.36 17.29
N LEU A 459 -28.22 29.35 17.54
CA LEU A 459 -28.39 28.43 18.66
C LEU A 459 -27.96 29.06 19.99
N GLU A 460 -26.86 29.81 20.01
CA GLU A 460 -26.37 30.54 21.19
C GLU A 460 -27.37 31.62 21.64
N LYS A 461 -27.94 32.41 20.69
CA LYS A 461 -29.02 33.37 21.00
C LYS A 461 -30.34 32.74 21.45
N LYS A 462 -30.56 31.44 21.14
CA LYS A 462 -31.75 30.71 21.59
C LYS A 462 -31.54 30.16 23.00
N MET A 463 -30.32 29.74 23.33
CA MET A 463 -29.93 29.33 24.68
C MET A 463 -29.81 30.51 25.65
N GLU A 464 -29.37 31.70 25.21
CA GLU A 464 -29.37 32.92 26.04
C GLU A 464 -30.78 33.46 26.35
N LYS A 465 -31.77 33.21 25.49
CA LYS A 465 -33.16 33.58 25.78
C LYS A 465 -33.87 32.61 26.71
N GLU A 466 -33.37 31.38 26.84
CA GLU A 466 -33.91 30.35 27.74
C GLU A 466 -33.26 30.39 29.14
N SER A 467 -32.12 31.07 29.31
CA SER A 467 -31.44 31.27 30.61
C SER A 467 -31.82 32.55 31.38
N VAL A 468 -32.62 33.46 30.80
CA VAL A 468 -33.07 34.69 31.49
C VAL A 468 -34.36 34.48 32.31
N GLY A 469 -34.90 33.25 32.35
CA GLY A 469 -36.17 32.95 33.01
C GLY A 469 -36.13 32.57 34.49
N LYS A 470 -34.96 32.33 35.10
CA LYS A 470 -34.87 31.89 36.51
C LYS A 470 -33.57 32.34 37.16
N GLU A 471 -33.57 33.54 37.75
CA GLU A 471 -32.82 33.86 38.96
C GLU A 471 -33.22 35.27 39.45
N ASN A 472 -34.14 35.30 40.40
CA ASN A 472 -34.36 36.43 41.31
C ASN A 472 -34.83 35.84 42.64
N ILE A 473 -33.94 35.83 43.64
CA ILE A 473 -34.15 36.25 45.05
C ILE A 473 -32.97 35.75 45.90
N LYS A 474 -32.01 36.69 46.06
CA LYS A 474 -31.31 37.14 47.27
C LYS A 474 -30.77 36.13 48.30
N GLU A 475 -29.44 36.18 48.42
CA GLU A 475 -28.69 36.01 49.67
C GLU A 475 -29.15 37.00 50.75
N ASN A 476 -29.16 36.58 52.03
CA ASN A 476 -28.41 37.30 53.04
C ASN A 476 -28.19 36.53 54.36
N SER A 477 -26.99 36.77 54.90
CA SER A 477 -26.61 36.83 56.32
C SER A 477 -26.09 35.58 57.07
N VAL A 478 -24.81 35.74 57.41
CA VAL A 478 -23.92 35.12 58.38
C VAL A 478 -24.51 34.92 59.78
N SER A 479 -24.22 33.79 60.46
CA SER A 479 -23.66 33.76 61.84
C SER A 479 -23.36 32.36 62.42
N LYS A 480 -22.12 32.21 62.91
CA LYS A 480 -21.62 31.53 64.14
C LYS A 480 -22.40 30.34 64.74
N LYS A 481 -21.74 29.17 64.90
CA LYS A 481 -21.26 28.59 66.20
C LYS A 481 -20.84 27.10 66.12
N SER A 482 -19.67 26.87 66.73
CA SER A 482 -19.13 25.73 67.51
C SER A 482 -19.61 24.28 67.36
N MET A 483 -18.59 23.40 67.30
CA MET A 483 -18.37 22.16 68.08
C MET A 483 -19.54 21.18 68.32
N LYS A 484 -19.35 19.91 67.90
CA LYS A 484 -19.07 18.80 68.84
C LYS A 484 -18.83 17.46 68.12
N ASN A 485 -17.79 16.78 68.59
CA ASN A 485 -17.52 15.35 68.44
C ASN A 485 -18.76 14.48 68.71
N LYS A 486 -18.87 13.35 67.98
CA LYS A 486 -18.93 12.03 68.63
C LYS A 486 -18.72 10.88 67.64
N SER A 487 -17.91 9.95 68.12
CA SER A 487 -17.52 8.66 67.57
C SER A 487 -18.58 7.57 67.82
N LYS A 488 -18.53 6.52 66.97
CA LYS A 488 -18.67 5.06 67.24
C LYS A 488 -19.36 4.39 66.03
N LYS A 489 -18.69 3.49 65.29
CA LYS A 489 -18.37 2.06 65.54
C LYS A 489 -19.53 1.10 65.27
N GLY A 490 -19.26 0.12 64.38
CA GLY A 490 -19.81 -1.24 64.38
C GLY A 490 -20.80 -1.53 63.25
N LYS A 491 -20.46 -2.41 62.30
CA LYS A 491 -20.81 -3.87 62.26
C LYS A 491 -22.05 -4.08 61.37
N ASP A 492 -22.24 -5.09 60.53
CA ASP A 492 -21.55 -6.34 60.18
C ASP A 492 -22.04 -6.78 58.78
N MET A 493 -21.27 -7.66 58.13
CA MET A 493 -21.66 -8.53 57.00
C MET A 493 -22.79 -9.52 57.41
N PRO A 494 -23.47 -10.18 56.45
CA PRO A 494 -23.10 -11.58 56.19
C PRO A 494 -23.17 -12.00 54.72
N ALA A 495 -22.52 -13.13 54.46
CA ALA A 495 -22.46 -13.86 53.19
C ALA A 495 -23.20 -15.20 53.26
N ILE A 496 -23.29 -15.84 52.09
CA ILE A 496 -23.43 -17.29 51.78
C ILE A 496 -24.85 -17.80 51.43
N GLY A 497 -24.94 -18.47 50.26
CA GLY A 497 -26.00 -19.43 49.94
C GLY A 497 -26.14 -19.80 48.45
N LYS A 498 -25.39 -20.81 47.97
CA LYS A 498 -25.79 -21.78 46.92
C LYS A 498 -26.17 -23.08 47.66
N PRO A 499 -27.05 -24.00 47.18
CA PRO A 499 -26.88 -24.76 45.92
C PRO A 499 -28.19 -25.26 45.22
N ASN A 500 -28.11 -25.76 43.98
CA ASN A 500 -28.38 -27.17 43.62
C ASN A 500 -28.47 -27.44 42.10
N ALA A 501 -28.18 -28.69 41.76
CA ALA A 501 -28.13 -29.31 40.42
C ALA A 501 -29.45 -30.01 40.03
N GLY A 502 -29.63 -30.31 38.73
CA GLY A 502 -30.39 -31.50 38.31
C GLY A 502 -31.21 -31.43 37.00
N LYS A 503 -30.78 -32.29 36.06
CA LYS A 503 -31.58 -33.13 35.12
C LYS A 503 -31.92 -32.66 33.69
N SER A 504 -31.39 -33.45 32.75
CA SER A 504 -31.85 -33.73 31.38
C SER A 504 -33.24 -34.41 31.36
N PRO A 505 -33.93 -34.44 30.20
CA PRO A 505 -34.11 -35.74 29.53
C PRO A 505 -34.13 -35.72 27.98
N GLU A 506 -33.89 -36.91 27.40
CA GLU A 506 -33.99 -37.26 25.98
C GLU A 506 -35.42 -37.59 25.52
N ALA A 507 -35.66 -37.32 24.22
CA ALA A 507 -36.45 -38.03 23.19
C ALA A 507 -37.88 -38.55 23.45
N LYS A 508 -38.81 -38.15 22.55
CA LYS A 508 -39.61 -39.09 21.71
C LYS A 508 -40.41 -38.38 20.59
N THR A 509 -40.61 -39.17 19.55
CA THR A 509 -41.18 -38.98 18.20
C THR A 509 -42.70 -38.81 18.12
N LYS A 510 -43.18 -38.10 17.08
CA LYS A 510 -44.24 -38.48 16.09
C LYS A 510 -44.77 -37.25 15.33
N THR A 511 -44.49 -37.16 14.02
CA THR A 511 -45.43 -37.27 12.87
C THR A 511 -46.62 -36.31 12.90
N ASP A 512 -46.65 -35.33 12.00
CA ASP A 512 -47.69 -35.30 10.96
C ASP A 512 -47.41 -34.28 9.84
N THR A 513 -48.19 -34.43 8.78
CA THR A 513 -47.87 -34.25 7.36
C THR A 513 -48.40 -32.95 6.73
N LYS A 514 -47.94 -32.70 5.49
CA LYS A 514 -48.48 -31.81 4.42
C LYS A 514 -48.17 -30.31 4.55
N THR A 515 -47.83 -29.54 3.52
CA THR A 515 -47.55 -29.69 2.07
C THR A 515 -47.02 -28.32 1.62
N GLY A 516 -45.97 -28.26 0.79
CA GLY A 516 -45.44 -26.97 0.32
C GLY A 516 -44.21 -27.06 -0.61
N ILE A 517 -44.39 -27.81 -1.69
CA ILE A 517 -43.60 -27.90 -2.94
C ILE A 517 -43.10 -26.48 -3.38
N THR A 518 -41.84 -26.15 -3.72
CA THR A 518 -40.98 -26.68 -4.80
C THR A 518 -39.54 -26.09 -4.76
N ASN A 519 -38.54 -26.98 -4.90
CA ASN A 519 -37.33 -26.89 -5.74
C ASN A 519 -36.29 -25.74 -5.60
N VAL A 520 -35.29 -25.96 -4.74
CA VAL A 520 -33.90 -25.47 -4.92
C VAL A 520 -32.95 -26.67 -4.87
N THR A 521 -32.77 -27.38 -5.99
CA THR A 521 -31.68 -28.36 -6.16
C THR A 521 -31.48 -28.74 -7.63
N LYS A 522 -31.16 -27.75 -8.49
CA LYS A 522 -30.59 -27.98 -9.83
C LYS A 522 -29.72 -26.79 -10.25
N GLN A 523 -28.57 -26.60 -9.61
CA GLN A 523 -27.53 -25.71 -10.16
C GLN A 523 -26.07 -26.09 -9.84
N SER A 524 -25.83 -27.29 -9.31
CA SER A 524 -24.48 -27.80 -9.01
C SER A 524 -23.98 -28.91 -9.95
N LYS A 525 -24.65 -29.17 -11.08
CA LYS A 525 -24.21 -30.18 -12.09
C LYS A 525 -24.08 -29.66 -13.54
N LYS A 526 -23.96 -28.35 -13.76
CA LYS A 526 -23.69 -27.77 -15.10
C LYS A 526 -22.35 -27.03 -15.26
N PHE A 527 -21.43 -27.17 -14.31
CA PHE A 527 -20.10 -26.53 -14.39
C PHE A 527 -18.92 -27.49 -14.63
N SER A 528 -19.14 -28.81 -14.78
CA SER A 528 -18.04 -29.76 -15.09
C SER A 528 -17.91 -30.19 -16.56
N THR A 529 -18.70 -29.61 -17.48
CA THR A 529 -18.68 -29.98 -18.92
C THR A 529 -18.31 -28.83 -19.87
N LYS A 530 -17.78 -27.72 -19.37
CA LYS A 530 -17.21 -26.63 -20.21
C LYS A 530 -15.69 -26.44 -20.07
N GLN A 531 -15.02 -27.32 -19.34
CA GLN A 531 -13.56 -27.31 -19.14
C GLN A 531 -12.85 -28.55 -19.68
N LYS A 532 -13.54 -29.38 -20.48
CA LYS A 532 -12.94 -30.55 -21.17
C LYS A 532 -12.87 -30.45 -22.70
N ASN A 533 -13.39 -29.38 -23.33
CA ASN A 533 -13.32 -29.18 -24.80
C ASN A 533 -12.41 -28.03 -25.26
N ALA A 534 -11.43 -27.61 -24.44
CA ALA A 534 -10.41 -26.63 -24.85
C ALA A 534 -8.99 -27.23 -24.96
N ASN A 535 -8.82 -28.54 -24.75
CA ASN A 535 -7.52 -29.24 -24.76
C ASN A 535 -7.35 -30.26 -25.90
N ALA A 536 -8.19 -30.19 -26.95
CA ALA A 536 -8.15 -31.14 -28.07
C ALA A 536 -7.81 -30.52 -29.44
N ASN A 537 -7.38 -29.25 -29.52
CA ASN A 537 -7.05 -28.61 -30.80
C ASN A 537 -5.67 -27.93 -30.87
N ALA A 538 -4.71 -28.36 -30.04
CA ALA A 538 -3.31 -27.93 -30.10
C ALA A 538 -2.34 -29.11 -30.32
N LYS A 539 -2.73 -30.07 -31.16
CA LYS A 539 -1.82 -31.10 -31.70
C LYS A 539 -2.06 -31.25 -33.21
N ASN A 540 -1.62 -30.25 -33.98
CA ASN A 540 -1.13 -30.45 -35.34
C ASN A 540 -0.75 -29.09 -35.95
N LYS A 541 0.55 -28.79 -35.95
CA LYS A 541 1.28 -28.00 -36.96
C LYS A 541 2.76 -27.95 -36.55
N MET A 542 3.49 -29.03 -36.82
CA MET A 542 4.96 -28.98 -36.88
C MET A 542 5.36 -28.36 -38.22
N THR A 543 6.38 -27.51 -38.20
CA THR A 543 6.91 -26.86 -39.40
C THR A 543 7.75 -27.84 -40.25
N PRO A 544 7.86 -27.65 -41.58
CA PRO A 544 8.62 -28.55 -42.46
C PRO A 544 10.10 -28.71 -42.09
N MET A 545 10.74 -27.70 -41.49
CA MET A 545 12.14 -27.76 -41.03
C MET A 545 12.37 -28.72 -39.84
N GLU A 546 11.34 -29.04 -39.06
CA GLU A 546 11.45 -29.93 -37.90
C GLU A 546 11.29 -31.42 -38.27
N LYS A 547 10.74 -31.73 -39.45
CA LYS A 547 10.62 -33.11 -39.94
C LYS A 547 11.94 -33.66 -40.50
N THR A 548 12.83 -32.80 -41.01
CA THR A 548 14.11 -33.21 -41.61
C THR A 548 15.18 -33.52 -40.54
N LYS A 549 15.20 -32.79 -39.42
CA LYS A 549 16.14 -33.04 -38.31
C LYS A 549 15.83 -34.33 -37.52
N LYS A 550 14.56 -34.76 -37.47
CA LYS A 550 14.17 -36.03 -36.80
C LYS A 550 14.44 -37.28 -37.64
N LYS A 551 14.50 -37.19 -38.97
CA LYS A 551 14.87 -38.33 -39.84
C LYS A 551 16.38 -38.62 -39.84
N ASN A 552 17.23 -37.61 -39.73
CA ASN A 552 18.68 -37.81 -39.69
C ASN A 552 19.21 -38.35 -38.35
N ASN A 553 18.56 -38.04 -37.21
CA ASN A 553 18.96 -38.59 -35.91
C ASN A 553 18.49 -40.03 -35.66
N LYS A 554 17.51 -40.55 -36.43
CA LYS A 554 17.05 -41.95 -36.30
C LYS A 554 17.85 -42.94 -37.15
N LYS A 555 18.69 -42.45 -38.08
CA LYS A 555 19.59 -43.27 -38.91
C LYS A 555 21.02 -43.39 -38.35
N LYS A 556 21.34 -42.66 -37.26
CA LYS A 556 22.66 -42.71 -36.57
C LYS A 556 22.66 -43.51 -35.25
N MET A 557 21.57 -44.20 -34.90
CA MET A 557 21.50 -45.12 -33.75
C MET A 557 21.14 -46.56 -34.12
N LYS A 558 21.25 -46.91 -35.42
CA LYS A 558 21.22 -48.29 -35.92
C LYS A 558 22.24 -48.40 -37.05
N ASN A 559 23.51 -48.42 -36.65
CA ASN A 559 24.65 -49.07 -37.29
C ASN A 559 25.82 -49.01 -36.31
#